data_AF-A0A661HPH4-F1
#
_entry.id   AF-A0A661HPH4-F1
#
_cell.length_a   1.000
_cell.length_b   1.000
_cell.length_c   1.000
_cell.angle_alpha   90.00
_cell.angle_beta   90.00
_cell.angle_gamma   90.00
#
_symmetry.space_group_name_H-M   'P 1'
#
loop_
_entity.id
_entity.type
_entity.pdbx_description
1 polymer ?
#
loop_
_entity_poly.entity_id
_entity_poly.type
_entity_poly.pdbx_seq_one_letter_code
_entity_poly.pdbx_strand_id
1 'polypeptide(L)'
;MEIFLIYTAGVALAVFLLYFLGIAIAPYNPDPIKNDHFECGLPASSSVPKKANFGFFVYAIMFIVADMTGLFFTLFVYADSKHASLMAALFAVIMAVAITIAMKEHRYAENS
;
A
#
# COMPACT_ATOMS: atom_id res chain seq x y z
N MET A 1 19.80 6.00 -19.19
CA MET A 1 18.46 5.78 -19.77
C MET A 1 18.36 4.40 -20.41
N GLU A 2 19.33 4.00 -21.22
CA GLU A 2 19.35 2.66 -21.86
C GLU A 2 19.32 1.50 -20.87
N ILE A 3 20.17 1.53 -19.84
CA ILE A 3 20.22 0.49 -18.80
C ILE A 3 18.85 0.31 -18.10
N PHE A 4 18.19 1.42 -17.77
CA PHE A 4 16.86 1.41 -17.16
C PHE A 4 15.84 0.70 -18.07
N LEU A 5 15.79 1.07 -19.35
CA LEU A 5 14.89 0.46 -20.32
C LEU A 5 15.15 -1.04 -20.48
N ILE A 6 16.41 -1.46 -20.52
CA ILE A 6 16.80 -2.87 -20.62
C ILE A 6 16.29 -3.66 -19.41
N TYR A 7 16.49 -3.15 -18.19
CA TYR A 7 16.01 -3.82 -16.98
C TYR A 7 14.49 -3.86 -16.92
N THR A 8 13.80 -2.76 -17.20
CA THR A 8 12.33 -2.72 -17.19
C THR A 8 11.75 -3.69 -18.22
N ALA A 9 12.29 -3.69 -19.44
CA ALA A 9 11.85 -4.61 -20.49
C ALA A 9 12.16 -6.07 -20.12
N GLY A 10 13.35 -6.35 -19.58
CA GLY A 10 13.75 -7.70 -19.16
C GLY A 10 12.85 -8.26 -18.06
N VAL A 11 12.55 -7.46 -17.03
CA VAL A 11 11.66 -7.87 -15.93
C VAL A 11 10.23 -8.08 -16.44
N ALA A 12 9.70 -7.14 -17.23
CA ALA A 12 8.36 -7.28 -17.80
C ALA A 12 8.25 -8.55 -18.66
N LEU A 13 9.22 -8.76 -19.56
CA LEU A 13 9.27 -9.94 -20.41
C LEU A 13 9.36 -11.23 -19.59
N ALA A 14 10.18 -11.27 -18.54
CA ALA A 14 10.27 -12.44 -17.66
C ALA A 14 8.94 -12.75 -16.97
N VAL A 15 8.26 -11.74 -16.42
CA VAL A 15 6.94 -11.91 -15.76
C VAL A 15 5.91 -12.46 -16.74
N PHE A 16 5.80 -11.86 -17.92
CA PHE A 16 4.83 -12.31 -18.92
C PHE A 16 5.18 -13.69 -19.48
N LEU A 17 6.45 -13.97 -19.77
CA LEU A 17 6.86 -15.29 -20.24
C LEU A 17 6.51 -16.38 -19.22
N LEU A 18 6.81 -16.18 -17.94
CA LEU A 18 6.48 -17.17 -16.91
C LEU A 18 4.97 -17.35 -16.75
N TYR A 19 4.19 -16.26 -16.80
CA TYR A 19 2.73 -16.31 -16.74
C TYR A 19 2.14 -17.11 -17.91
N PHE A 20 2.53 -16.79 -19.15
CA PHE A 20 2.00 -17.48 -20.34
C PHE A 20 2.52 -18.91 -20.46
N LEU A 21 3.76 -19.18 -20.05
CA LEU A 21 4.29 -20.54 -19.99
C LEU A 21 3.50 -21.39 -18.99
N GLY A 22 3.17 -20.81 -17.82
CA GLY A 22 2.32 -21.47 -16.82
C GLY A 22 0.96 -21.85 -17.38
N ILE A 23 0.30 -20.93 -18.10
CA ILE A 23 -1.00 -21.21 -18.74
C ILE A 23 -0.86 -22.25 -19.85
N ALA A 24 0.21 -22.20 -20.65
CA ALA A 24 0.40 -23.11 -21.78
C ALA A 24 0.70 -24.56 -21.37
N ILE A 25 1.42 -24.75 -20.25
CA ILE A 25 1.80 -26.08 -19.75
C ILE A 25 0.72 -26.68 -18.82
N ALA A 26 -0.02 -25.84 -18.09
CA ALA A 26 -0.99 -26.30 -17.11
C ALA A 26 -2.17 -27.07 -17.75
N PRO A 27 -2.57 -28.24 -17.21
CA PRO A 27 -3.78 -28.93 -17.66
C PRO A 27 -5.03 -28.09 -17.43
N TYR A 28 -5.81 -27.86 -18.49
CA TYR A 28 -7.05 -27.09 -18.42
C TYR A 28 -8.26 -28.01 -18.26
N ASN A 29 -8.89 -27.99 -17.08
CA ASN A 29 -10.11 -28.75 -16.79
C ASN A 29 -11.04 -27.96 -15.83
N PRO A 30 -11.74 -26.92 -16.33
CA PRO A 30 -12.65 -26.11 -15.53
C PRO A 30 -13.91 -26.91 -15.16
N ASP A 31 -14.40 -26.70 -13.95
CA ASP A 31 -15.63 -27.31 -13.43
C ASP A 31 -16.38 -26.24 -12.61
N PRO A 32 -17.72 -26.26 -12.55
CA PRO A 32 -18.49 -25.32 -11.74
C PRO A 32 -17.99 -25.20 -10.29
N ILE A 33 -17.58 -26.31 -9.66
CA ILE A 33 -17.05 -26.34 -8.28
C ILE A 33 -15.66 -25.70 -8.20
N LYS A 34 -14.81 -25.91 -9.23
CA LYS A 34 -13.46 -25.30 -9.29
C LYS A 34 -13.50 -23.79 -9.53
N ASN A 35 -14.60 -23.30 -10.11
CA ASN A 35 -14.81 -21.89 -10.40
C ASN A 35 -15.60 -21.16 -9.30
N ASP A 36 -15.96 -21.86 -8.22
CA ASP A 36 -16.67 -21.27 -7.07
C ASP A 36 -15.69 -20.84 -5.97
N HIS A 37 -16.13 -19.95 -5.08
CA HIS A 37 -15.32 -19.52 -3.94
C HIS A 37 -15.22 -20.62 -2.89
N PHE A 38 -14.01 -20.87 -2.39
CA PHE A 38 -13.82 -21.82 -1.31
C PHE A 38 -14.30 -21.23 0.03
N GLU A 39 -15.43 -21.72 0.54
CA GLU A 39 -15.96 -21.38 1.87
C GLU A 39 -15.95 -22.59 2.83
N CYS A 40 -14.78 -23.21 3.02
CA CYS A 40 -14.63 -24.38 3.91
C CYS A 40 -15.56 -25.57 3.57
N GLY A 41 -16.02 -25.65 2.31
CA GLY A 41 -16.97 -26.67 1.85
C GLY A 41 -18.45 -26.34 2.13
N LEU A 42 -18.75 -25.15 2.61
CA LEU A 42 -20.11 -24.63 2.78
C LEU A 42 -20.54 -23.84 1.53
N PRO A 43 -21.85 -23.74 1.25
CA PRO A 43 -22.34 -22.86 0.20
C PRO A 43 -22.07 -21.40 0.55
N ALA A 44 -21.83 -20.58 -0.47
CA ALA A 44 -21.47 -19.18 -0.29
C ALA A 44 -22.43 -18.43 0.63
N SER A 45 -21.91 -17.84 1.71
CA SER A 45 -22.72 -17.17 2.75
C SER A 45 -23.43 -15.91 2.25
N SER A 46 -22.95 -15.26 1.18
CA SER A 46 -23.57 -14.08 0.55
C SER A 46 -22.90 -13.71 -0.77
N SER A 47 -23.64 -13.19 -1.76
CA SER A 47 -23.10 -12.69 -3.04
C SER A 47 -22.31 -11.37 -2.93
N VAL A 48 -22.37 -10.71 -1.77
CA VAL A 48 -21.70 -9.43 -1.50
C VAL A 48 -20.87 -9.58 -0.24
N PRO A 49 -19.58 -9.17 -0.22
CA PRO A 49 -18.78 -9.16 1.00
C PRO A 49 -19.50 -8.39 2.11
N LYS A 50 -19.51 -8.96 3.33
CA LYS A 50 -20.07 -8.29 4.52
C LYS A 50 -19.43 -6.91 4.71
N LYS A 51 -20.20 -6.01 5.37
CA LYS A 51 -19.85 -4.61 5.68
C LYS A 51 -18.35 -4.42 5.89
N ALA A 52 -17.73 -3.57 5.07
CA ALA A 52 -16.32 -3.24 5.16
C ALA A 52 -15.97 -2.75 6.57
N ASN A 53 -14.91 -3.30 7.15
CA ASN A 53 -14.40 -2.84 8.43
C ASN A 53 -13.71 -1.47 8.23
N PHE A 54 -14.36 -0.39 8.67
CA PHE A 54 -13.83 0.97 8.58
C PHE A 54 -12.64 1.23 9.52
N GLY A 55 -12.27 0.29 10.40
CA GLY A 55 -11.08 0.43 11.25
C GLY A 55 -9.79 0.60 10.45
N PHE A 56 -9.65 -0.09 9.31
CA PHE A 56 -8.47 0.05 8.45
C PHE A 56 -8.40 1.39 7.71
N PHE A 57 -9.51 2.14 7.64
CA PHE A 57 -9.54 3.43 6.96
C PHE A 57 -8.69 4.48 7.67
N VAL A 58 -8.70 4.49 9.01
CA VAL A 58 -7.86 5.42 9.78
C VAL A 58 -6.38 5.12 9.58
N TYR A 59 -6.00 3.84 9.50
CA TYR A 59 -4.64 3.44 9.16
C TYR A 59 -4.23 3.90 7.75
N ALA A 60 -5.10 3.75 6.76
CA ALA A 60 -4.83 4.20 5.39
C ALA A 60 -4.60 5.72 5.31
N ILE A 61 -5.39 6.51 6.02
CA ILE A 61 -5.20 7.97 6.08
C ILE A 61 -3.86 8.31 6.75
N MET A 62 -3.57 7.70 7.90
CA MET A 62 -2.30 7.92 8.60
C MET A 62 -1.09 7.55 7.73
N PHE A 63 -1.20 6.47 6.95
CA PHE A 63 -0.19 6.06 5.99
C PHE A 63 0.05 7.14 4.93
N ILE A 64 -1.01 7.68 4.29
CA ILE A 64 -0.88 8.73 3.27
C ILE A 64 -0.23 9.98 3.85
N VAL A 65 -0.62 10.40 5.05
CA VAL A 65 -0.02 11.57 5.72
C VAL A 65 1.47 11.35 5.99
N ALA A 66 1.84 10.19 6.51
CA ALA A 66 3.24 9.84 6.79
C ALA A 66 4.08 9.73 5.49
N ASP A 67 3.51 9.13 4.43
CA ASP A 67 4.16 8.98 3.12
C ASP A 67 4.46 10.34 2.47
N MET A 68 3.45 11.22 2.41
CA MET A 68 3.63 12.59 1.91
C MET A 68 4.64 13.39 2.76
N THR A 69 4.62 13.19 4.08
CA THR A 69 5.59 13.82 4.99
C THR A 69 7.02 13.36 4.67
N GLY A 70 7.23 12.05 4.50
CA GLY A 70 8.50 11.49 4.07
C GLY A 70 8.97 12.06 2.73
N LEU A 71 8.07 12.15 1.74
CA LEU A 71 8.34 12.76 0.45
C LEU A 71 8.84 14.21 0.60
N PHE A 72 8.15 15.04 1.39
CA PHE A 72 8.60 16.42 1.62
C PHE A 72 9.94 16.49 2.36
N PHE A 73 10.23 15.56 3.27
CA PHE A 73 11.56 15.49 3.89
C PHE A 73 12.67 15.22 2.90
N THR A 74 12.44 14.41 1.86
CA THR A 74 13.47 14.14 0.84
C THR A 74 13.92 15.41 0.12
N LEU A 75 13.05 16.42 0.00
CA LEU A 75 13.41 17.71 -0.63
C LEU A 75 14.46 18.49 0.18
N PHE A 76 14.51 18.28 1.50
CA PHE A 76 15.46 18.96 2.38
C PHE A 76 16.81 18.23 2.52
N VAL A 77 16.90 16.95 2.11
CA VAL A 77 18.11 16.12 2.28
C VAL A 77 19.32 16.71 1.54
N TYR A 78 19.10 17.32 0.38
CA TYR A 78 20.15 17.91 -0.45
C TYR A 78 20.29 19.43 -0.28
N ALA A 79 19.61 20.02 0.71
CA ALA A 79 19.62 21.45 0.92
C ALA A 79 20.65 21.84 2.01
N ASP A 80 21.75 22.48 1.60
CA ASP A 80 22.84 22.87 2.51
C ASP A 80 22.63 24.22 3.23
N SER A 81 21.48 24.85 3.05
CA SER A 81 21.22 26.17 3.65
C SER A 81 20.68 26.06 5.07
N LYS A 82 21.18 26.92 5.98
CA LYS A 82 20.67 27.03 7.36
C LYS A 82 19.18 27.37 7.42
N HIS A 83 18.67 28.10 6.42
CA HIS A 83 17.24 28.40 6.32
C HIS A 83 16.42 27.17 5.97
N ALA A 84 16.89 26.32 5.05
CA ALA A 84 16.22 25.08 4.69
C ALA A 84 16.21 24.08 5.87
N SER A 85 17.31 23.94 6.61
CA SER A 85 17.35 23.07 7.78
C SER A 85 16.43 23.54 8.91
N LEU A 86 16.31 24.87 9.10
CA LEU A 86 15.34 25.44 10.04
C LEU A 86 13.89 25.18 9.60
N MET A 87 13.58 25.33 8.31
CA MET A 87 12.24 25.01 7.78
C MET A 87 11.92 23.52 7.91
N ALA A 88 12.88 22.63 7.63
CA ALA A 88 12.72 21.20 7.80
C ALA A 88 12.47 20.84 9.28
N ALA A 89 13.19 21.47 10.21
CA ALA A 89 13.01 21.27 11.65
C ALA A 89 11.62 21.74 12.12
N LEU A 90 11.15 22.91 11.66
CA LEU A 90 9.80 23.40 11.97
C LEU A 90 8.73 22.47 11.42
N PHE A 91 8.88 22.05 10.15
CA PHE A 91 7.97 21.08 9.54
C PHE A 91 7.93 19.76 10.31
N ALA A 92 9.09 19.24 10.74
CA ALA A 92 9.17 18.04 11.58
C ALA A 92 8.43 18.16 12.90
N VAL A 93 8.57 19.30 13.59
CA VAL A 93 7.87 19.52 14.85
C VAL A 93 6.35 19.56 14.61
N ILE A 94 5.89 20.27 13.58
CA ILE A 94 4.46 20.34 13.26
C ILE A 94 3.89 18.95 12.95
N MET A 95 4.57 18.17 12.12
CA MET A 95 4.14 16.83 11.76
C MET A 95 4.17 15.87 12.96
N ALA A 96 5.20 15.93 13.80
CA ALA A 96 5.30 15.13 15.01
C ALA A 96 4.15 15.44 15.99
N VAL A 97 3.79 16.71 16.16
CA VAL A 97 2.65 17.11 16.99
C VAL A 97 1.34 16.61 16.39
N ALA A 98 1.11 16.81 15.08
CA ALA A 98 -0.10 16.37 14.40
C ALA A 98 -0.32 14.85 14.51
N ILE A 99 0.73 14.06 14.26
CA ILE A 99 0.68 12.60 14.37
C ILE A 99 0.44 12.17 15.82
N THR A 100 1.09 12.83 16.79
CA THR A 100 0.89 12.54 18.22
C THR A 100 -0.56 12.77 18.66
N ILE A 101 -1.18 13.87 18.21
CA ILE A 101 -2.59 14.16 18.47
C ILE A 101 -3.47 13.09 17.81
N ALA A 102 -3.25 12.80 16.53
CA ALA A 102 -4.02 11.79 15.81
C ALA A 102 -3.98 10.41 16.48
N MET A 103 -2.79 9.97 16.92
CA MET A 103 -2.63 8.71 17.66
C MET A 103 -3.34 8.72 19.01
N LYS A 104 -3.30 9.86 19.73
CA LYS A 104 -4.00 10.01 21.01
C LYS A 104 -5.52 9.91 20.83
N GLU A 105 -6.07 10.60 19.83
CA GLU A 105 -7.50 10.57 19.53
C GLU A 105 -7.95 9.17 19.07
N HIS A 106 -7.16 8.50 18.23
CA HIS A 106 -7.45 7.11 17.83
C HIS A 106 -7.52 6.19 19.05
N ARG A 107 -6.55 6.28 19.95
CA ARG A 107 -6.56 5.50 21.20
C ARG A 107 -7.76 5.84 22.09
N TYR A 108 -8.19 7.10 22.14
CA TYR A 108 -9.37 7.47 22.90
C TYR A 108 -10.63 6.83 22.31
N ALA A 109 -10.80 6.91 20.98
CA ALA A 109 -11.95 6.32 20.28
C ALA A 109 -12.03 4.80 20.41
N GLU A 110 -10.88 4.10 20.47
CA GLU A 110 -10.83 2.64 20.64
C GLU A 110 -11.16 2.21 22.09
N ASN A 111 -10.86 3.06 23.07
CA ASN A 111 -11.11 2.77 24.49
C ASN A 111 -12.47 3.29 25.00
N SER A 112 -13.28 3.94 24.15
CA SER A 112 -14.63 4.42 24.46
C SER A 112 -15.70 3.46 23.98
#